data_AF-K0IC79-F1
#
_entry.id   AF-K0IC79-F1
#
_cell.length_a   1.000
_cell.length_b   1.000
_cell.length_c   1.000
_cell.angle_alpha   90.00
_cell.angle_beta   90.00
_cell.angle_gamma   90.00
#
_symmetry.space_group_name_H-M   'P 1'
#
loop_
_entity.id
_entity.type
_entity.pdbx_description
1 polymer ?
#
loop_
_entity_poly.entity_id
_entity_poly.type
_entity_poly.pdbx_seq_one_letter_code
_entity_poly.pdbx_strand_id
1 'polypeptide(L)'
;MSHKINFDEPIPDLVERLKKEHRQFELKLAELETIATVNNQSMGILEELSEPILRHAVEEEAIIMRVIMHKAREQAEESIKIAQEHNWIMEFFKHKLPQMTTTMPQQQAKQELTQFIQNLRTHFSEEEEIMFPLAIKASSLQRQ
;
A
#
# COMPACT_ATOMS: atom_id res chain seq x y z
N MET A 1 -10.08 12.62 -13.00
CA MET A 1 -8.98 13.60 -13.25
C MET A 1 -7.67 12.82 -13.26
N SER A 2 -6.71 13.08 -14.17
CA SER A 2 -5.44 12.35 -14.15
C SER A 2 -4.63 12.78 -12.94
N HIS A 3 -4.45 11.89 -11.97
CA HIS A 3 -3.49 12.10 -10.89
C HIS A 3 -2.09 12.25 -11.50
N LYS A 4 -1.39 13.32 -11.16
CA LYS A 4 -0.03 13.58 -11.65
C LYS A 4 0.94 13.37 -10.50
N ILE A 5 1.89 12.46 -10.69
CA ILE A 5 2.97 12.21 -9.76
C ILE A 5 3.84 13.48 -9.65
N ASN A 6 4.06 13.97 -8.43
CA ASN A 6 4.91 15.12 -8.16
C ASN A 6 6.36 14.67 -7.90
N PHE A 7 7.18 14.66 -8.95
CA PHE A 7 8.60 14.29 -8.83
C PHE A 7 9.48 15.33 -8.12
N ASP A 8 8.95 16.53 -7.86
CA ASP A 8 9.69 17.63 -7.22
C ASP A 8 9.48 17.68 -5.70
N GLU A 9 8.61 16.82 -5.15
CA GLU A 9 8.42 16.71 -3.70
C GLU A 9 9.69 16.19 -3.01
N PRO A 10 10.21 16.87 -1.97
CA PRO A 10 11.34 16.36 -1.21
C PRO A 10 11.02 14.99 -0.59
N ILE A 11 11.95 14.04 -0.67
CA ILE A 11 11.75 12.67 -0.18
C ILE A 11 11.30 12.60 1.30
N PRO A 12 11.84 13.41 2.23
CA PRO A 12 11.31 13.42 3.60
C PRO A 12 9.85 13.85 3.69
N ASP A 13 9.43 14.84 2.89
CA ASP A 13 8.06 15.36 2.89
C ASP A 13 7.10 14.34 2.27
N LEU A 14 7.52 13.72 1.16
CA LEU A 14 6.82 12.61 0.51
C LEU A 14 6.59 11.46 1.48
N VAL A 15 7.64 10.99 2.18
CA VAL A 15 7.51 9.89 3.16
C VAL A 15 6.52 10.26 4.27
N GLU A 16 6.57 11.47 4.81
CA GLU A 16 5.62 11.90 5.83
C GLU A 16 4.18 11.95 5.31
N ARG A 17 3.98 12.29 4.03
CA ARG A 17 2.66 12.22 3.39
C ARG A 17 2.21 10.77 3.19
N LEU A 18 3.05 9.88 2.66
CA LEU A 18 2.73 8.45 2.48
C LEU A 18 2.35 7.80 3.82
N LYS A 19 3.09 8.07 4.91
CA LYS A 19 2.73 7.64 6.27
C LYS A 19 1.38 8.19 6.75
N LYS A 20 0.99 9.40 6.34
CA LYS A 20 -0.36 9.93 6.64
C LYS A 20 -1.42 9.17 5.86
N GLU A 21 -1.14 8.78 4.63
CA GLU A 21 -2.03 7.95 3.81
C GLU A 21 -2.20 6.56 4.43
N HIS A 22 -1.14 5.89 4.89
CA HIS A 22 -1.23 4.64 5.67
C HIS A 22 -2.20 4.76 6.85
N ARG A 23 -2.03 5.82 7.67
CA ARG A 23 -2.93 6.08 8.80
C ARG A 23 -4.37 6.31 8.36
N GLN A 24 -4.61 6.94 7.21
CA GLN A 24 -5.96 7.13 6.68
C GLN A 24 -6.57 5.82 6.18
N PHE A 25 -5.78 4.96 5.54
CA PHE A 25 -6.21 3.63 5.13
C PHE A 25 -6.57 2.79 6.35
N GLU A 26 -5.72 2.79 7.38
CA GLU A 26 -5.96 2.07 8.64
C GLU A 26 -7.28 2.42 9.32
N LEU A 27 -7.68 3.69 9.31
CA LEU A 27 -8.97 4.11 9.87
C LEU A 27 -10.14 3.41 9.18
N LYS A 28 -10.09 3.28 7.84
CA LYS A 28 -11.13 2.57 7.08
C LYS A 28 -11.01 1.04 7.21
N LEU A 29 -9.79 0.51 7.29
CA LEU A 29 -9.56 -0.94 7.49
C LEU A 29 -10.05 -1.39 8.87
N ALA A 30 -9.86 -0.58 9.90
CA ALA A 30 -10.40 -0.84 11.24
C ALA A 30 -11.93 -0.89 11.26
N GLU A 31 -12.61 -0.07 10.45
CA GLU A 31 -14.07 -0.15 10.29
C GLU A 31 -14.49 -1.52 9.75
N LEU A 32 -13.77 -2.05 8.74
CA LEU A 32 -14.04 -3.34 8.13
C LEU A 32 -13.91 -4.53 9.10
N GLU A 33 -12.98 -4.47 10.05
CA GLU A 33 -12.80 -5.54 11.04
C GLU A 33 -13.97 -5.67 12.01
N THR A 34 -14.72 -4.58 12.24
CA THR A 34 -15.91 -4.62 13.10
C THR A 34 -17.10 -5.29 12.42
N ILE A 35 -17.03 -5.52 11.10
CA ILE A 35 -18.13 -6.07 10.32
C ILE A 35 -18.18 -7.60 10.47
N ALA A 36 -19.26 -8.11 11.06
CA ALA A 36 -19.45 -9.54 11.29
C ALA A 36 -19.59 -10.34 9.98
N THR A 37 -20.08 -9.71 8.92
CA THR A 37 -20.55 -10.32 7.67
C THR A 37 -20.10 -9.48 6.48
N VAL A 38 -19.25 -10.04 5.61
CA VAL A 38 -18.98 -9.51 4.28
C VAL A 38 -20.30 -9.28 3.53
N ASN A 39 -20.54 -8.04 3.13
CA ASN A 39 -21.74 -7.58 2.46
C ASN A 39 -21.40 -6.39 1.54
N ASN A 40 -22.40 -5.86 0.84
CA ASN A 40 -22.21 -4.73 -0.09
C ASN A 40 -21.62 -3.47 0.58
N GLN A 41 -21.89 -3.23 1.87
CA GLN A 41 -21.29 -2.09 2.59
C GLN A 41 -19.79 -2.29 2.78
N SER A 42 -19.38 -3.46 3.29
CA SER A 42 -17.95 -3.77 3.46
C SER A 42 -17.19 -3.77 2.12
N MET A 43 -17.81 -4.24 1.04
CA MET A 43 -17.16 -4.18 -0.27
C MET A 43 -17.10 -2.76 -0.81
N GLY A 44 -18.14 -1.94 -0.60
CA GLY A 44 -18.11 -0.53 -0.98
C GLY A 44 -16.94 0.22 -0.33
N ILE A 45 -16.64 -0.04 0.94
CA ILE A 45 -15.47 0.55 1.63
C ILE A 45 -14.15 0.11 0.96
N LEU A 46 -14.01 -1.19 0.61
CA LEU A 46 -12.81 -1.69 -0.09
C LEU A 46 -12.69 -1.15 -1.52
N GLU A 47 -13.80 -1.03 -2.24
CA GLU A 47 -13.84 -0.43 -3.58
C GLU A 47 -13.40 1.04 -3.51
N GLU A 48 -13.89 1.80 -2.52
CA GLU A 48 -13.45 3.18 -2.27
C GLU A 48 -11.96 3.28 -1.91
N LEU A 49 -11.41 2.27 -1.22
CA LEU A 49 -9.99 2.21 -0.86
C LEU A 49 -9.09 1.78 -2.01
N SER A 50 -9.62 1.04 -2.99
CA SER A 50 -8.83 0.44 -4.06
C SER A 50 -8.03 1.47 -4.86
N GLU A 51 -8.68 2.54 -5.34
CA GLU A 51 -8.02 3.54 -6.15
C GLU A 51 -6.97 4.35 -5.36
N PRO A 52 -7.24 4.86 -4.13
CA PRO A 52 -6.21 5.46 -3.28
C PRO A 52 -4.99 4.57 -3.03
N ILE A 53 -5.18 3.30 -2.65
CA ILE A 53 -4.08 2.37 -2.35
C ILE A 53 -3.26 2.08 -3.60
N LEU A 54 -3.90 1.86 -4.75
CA LEU A 54 -3.15 1.60 -5.99
C LEU A 54 -2.38 2.84 -6.48
N ARG A 55 -2.92 4.05 -6.26
CA ARG A 55 -2.17 5.28 -6.57
C ARG A 55 -0.97 5.47 -5.64
N HIS A 56 -1.15 5.14 -4.36
CA HIS A 56 -0.09 5.18 -3.36
C HIS A 56 1.10 4.29 -3.77
N ALA A 57 0.82 3.02 -4.06
CA ALA A 57 1.82 2.05 -4.56
C ALA A 57 2.58 2.55 -5.80
N VAL A 58 1.86 3.18 -6.75
CA VAL A 58 2.48 3.75 -7.95
C VAL A 58 3.44 4.90 -7.62
N GLU A 59 3.13 5.76 -6.65
CA GLU A 59 4.03 6.84 -6.21
C GLU A 59 5.30 6.30 -5.56
N GLU A 60 5.16 5.26 -4.75
CA GLU A 60 6.29 4.58 -4.10
C GLU A 60 7.22 3.95 -5.12
N GLU A 61 6.68 3.21 -6.08
CA GLU A 61 7.47 2.63 -7.17
C GLU A 61 8.16 3.71 -8.02
N ALA A 62 7.43 4.78 -8.37
CA ALA A 62 7.93 5.81 -9.26
C ALA A 62 8.99 6.73 -8.61
N ILE A 63 8.88 6.98 -7.30
CA ILE A 63 9.74 7.95 -6.59
C ILE A 63 10.63 7.25 -5.56
N ILE A 64 10.06 6.54 -4.59
CA ILE A 64 10.79 5.93 -3.48
C ILE A 64 11.76 4.87 -4.00
N MET A 65 11.24 3.89 -4.74
CA MET A 65 12.06 2.83 -5.32
C MET A 65 13.08 3.39 -6.33
N ARG A 66 12.71 4.40 -7.12
CA ARG A 66 13.65 5.07 -8.00
C ARG A 66 14.84 5.67 -7.23
N VAL A 67 14.60 6.37 -6.12
CA VAL A 67 15.68 6.94 -5.30
C VAL A 67 16.56 5.84 -4.71
N ILE A 68 15.97 4.78 -4.16
CA ILE A 68 16.71 3.64 -3.60
C ILE A 68 17.58 2.99 -4.68
N MET A 69 17.02 2.70 -5.85
CA MET A 69 17.74 2.03 -6.94
C MET A 69 18.86 2.89 -7.53
N HIS A 70 18.73 4.22 -7.52
CA HIS A 70 19.79 5.11 -8.01
C HIS A 70 20.90 5.36 -6.99
N LYS A 71 20.58 5.41 -5.69
CA LYS A 71 21.49 5.92 -4.66
C LYS A 71 21.87 4.92 -3.57
N ALA A 72 21.17 3.78 -3.48
CA ALA A 72 21.38 2.77 -2.46
C ALA A 72 21.13 1.34 -3.00
N ARG A 73 21.44 1.10 -4.28
CA ARG A 73 21.16 -0.18 -4.98
C ARG A 73 21.64 -1.42 -4.23
N GLU A 74 22.83 -1.35 -3.61
CA GLU A 74 23.42 -2.48 -2.87
C GLU A 74 22.63 -2.85 -1.60
N GLN A 75 21.81 -1.93 -1.09
CA GLN A 75 20.94 -2.11 0.08
C GLN A 75 19.47 -2.37 -0.33
N ALA A 76 19.17 -2.44 -1.63
CA ALA A 76 17.79 -2.38 -2.13
C ALA A 76 17.02 -3.72 -2.11
N GLU A 77 17.68 -4.84 -1.79
CA GLU A 77 17.08 -6.18 -1.92
C GLU A 77 15.74 -6.28 -1.19
N GLU A 78 15.67 -5.81 0.04
CA GLU A 78 14.46 -5.91 0.84
C GLU A 78 13.36 -4.95 0.35
N SER A 79 13.72 -3.73 -0.04
CA SER A 79 12.77 -2.79 -0.64
C SER A 79 12.18 -3.31 -1.96
N ILE A 80 12.95 -4.07 -2.74
CA ILE A 80 12.43 -4.72 -3.95
C ILE A 80 11.38 -5.77 -3.59
N LYS A 81 11.60 -6.57 -2.55
CA LYS A 81 10.61 -7.58 -2.10
C LYS A 81 9.33 -6.91 -1.65
N ILE A 82 9.44 -5.86 -0.81
CA ILE A 82 8.29 -5.08 -0.33
C ILE A 82 7.53 -4.49 -1.53
N ALA A 83 8.19 -3.82 -2.47
CA ALA A 83 7.49 -3.27 -3.65
C ALA A 83 6.85 -4.34 -4.54
N GLN A 84 7.38 -5.57 -4.59
CA GLN A 84 6.75 -6.67 -5.32
C GLN A 84 5.41 -7.09 -4.73
N GLU A 85 5.15 -6.78 -3.46
CA GLU A 85 3.91 -7.07 -2.78
C GLU A 85 2.72 -6.28 -3.33
N HIS A 86 2.96 -5.13 -3.97
CA HIS A 86 1.91 -4.37 -4.66
C HIS A 86 1.16 -5.23 -5.70
N ASN A 87 1.82 -6.23 -6.28
CA ASN A 87 1.17 -7.17 -7.20
C ASN A 87 0.04 -7.94 -6.51
N TRP A 88 0.25 -8.44 -5.28
CA TRP A 88 -0.80 -9.20 -4.60
C TRP A 88 -1.97 -8.29 -4.17
N ILE A 89 -1.68 -7.03 -3.82
CA ILE A 89 -2.70 -6.02 -3.50
C ILE A 89 -3.57 -5.74 -4.72
N MET A 90 -2.94 -5.52 -5.88
CA MET A 90 -3.62 -5.32 -7.15
C MET A 90 -4.47 -6.53 -7.54
N GLU A 91 -3.92 -7.73 -7.44
CA GLU A 91 -4.63 -8.97 -7.74
C GLU A 91 -5.83 -9.17 -6.81
N PHE A 92 -5.72 -8.79 -5.53
CA PHE A 92 -6.85 -8.82 -4.61
C PHE A 92 -7.99 -7.91 -5.10
N PHE A 93 -7.72 -6.63 -5.34
CA PHE A 93 -8.75 -5.69 -5.77
C PHE A 93 -9.37 -6.06 -7.12
N LYS A 94 -8.56 -6.53 -8.06
CA LYS A 94 -9.01 -6.81 -9.43
C LYS A 94 -9.75 -8.14 -9.54
N HIS A 95 -9.32 -9.16 -8.81
CA HIS A 95 -9.78 -10.52 -9.03
C HIS A 95 -10.50 -11.12 -7.83
N LYS A 96 -10.05 -10.87 -6.60
CA LYS A 96 -10.68 -11.45 -5.40
C LYS A 96 -11.90 -10.65 -4.97
N LEU A 97 -11.78 -9.32 -4.83
CA LEU A 97 -12.84 -8.47 -4.32
C LEU A 97 -14.20 -8.68 -5.02
N PRO A 98 -14.29 -8.74 -6.37
CA PRO A 98 -15.58 -8.92 -7.06
C PRO A 98 -16.26 -10.27 -6.77
N GLN A 99 -15.50 -11.28 -6.35
CA GLN A 99 -16.00 -12.63 -6.04
C GLN A 99 -16.57 -12.72 -4.63
N MET A 100 -16.13 -11.84 -3.71
CA MET A 100 -16.44 -11.94 -2.28
C MET A 100 -17.93 -11.75 -1.96
N THR A 101 -18.68 -10.99 -2.77
CA THR A 101 -20.13 -10.81 -2.62
C THR A 101 -20.97 -11.62 -3.59
N THR A 102 -20.38 -12.22 -4.62
CA THR A 102 -21.12 -12.87 -5.71
C THR A 102 -21.05 -14.38 -5.67
N THR A 103 -19.84 -14.94 -5.55
CA THR A 103 -19.60 -16.38 -5.74
C THR A 103 -18.94 -17.06 -4.55
N MET A 104 -18.30 -16.29 -3.66
CA MET A 104 -17.54 -16.82 -2.53
C MET A 104 -18.45 -17.16 -1.33
N PRO A 105 -18.30 -18.34 -0.70
CA PRO A 105 -18.98 -18.64 0.55
C PRO A 105 -18.65 -17.64 1.65
N GLN A 106 -19.64 -17.26 2.45
CA GLN A 106 -19.53 -16.17 3.41
C GLN A 106 -18.37 -16.31 4.40
N GLN A 107 -18.16 -17.52 4.92
CA GLN A 107 -17.06 -17.81 5.85
C GLN A 107 -15.69 -17.62 5.18
N GLN A 108 -15.56 -18.05 3.93
CA GLN A 108 -14.34 -17.88 3.14
C GLN A 108 -14.10 -16.41 2.81
N ALA A 109 -15.13 -15.67 2.41
CA ALA A 109 -15.03 -14.23 2.15
C ALA A 109 -14.55 -13.47 3.39
N LYS A 110 -15.06 -13.82 4.58
CA LYS A 110 -14.59 -13.23 5.82
C LYS A 110 -13.12 -13.53 6.10
N GLN A 111 -12.68 -14.77 5.89
CA GLN A 111 -11.28 -15.16 6.08
C GLN A 111 -10.35 -14.41 5.12
N GLU A 112 -10.71 -14.33 3.84
CA GLU A 112 -9.97 -13.59 2.82
C GLU A 112 -9.88 -12.09 3.15
N LEU A 113 -10.98 -11.49 3.63
CA LEU A 113 -10.97 -10.09 4.07
C LEU A 113 -10.02 -9.86 5.24
N THR A 114 -10.12 -10.69 6.28
CA THR A 114 -9.27 -10.59 7.46
C THR A 114 -7.80 -10.77 7.10
N GLN A 115 -7.47 -11.75 6.25
CA GLN A 115 -6.11 -11.97 5.80
C GLN A 115 -5.59 -10.80 4.96
N PHE A 116 -6.42 -10.24 4.07
CA PHE A 116 -6.07 -9.07 3.27
C PHE A 116 -5.71 -7.88 4.17
N ILE A 117 -6.55 -7.56 5.15
CA ILE A 117 -6.32 -6.45 6.08
C ILE A 117 -5.02 -6.66 6.87
N GLN A 118 -4.79 -7.87 7.38
CA GLN A 118 -3.57 -8.20 8.12
C GLN A 118 -2.31 -8.07 7.25
N ASN A 119 -2.35 -8.58 6.03
CA ASN A 119 -1.21 -8.50 5.12
C ASN A 119 -0.92 -7.05 4.71
N LEU A 120 -1.96 -6.26 4.45
CA LEU A 120 -1.80 -4.85 4.08
C LEU A 120 -1.19 -4.03 5.22
N ARG A 121 -1.53 -4.33 6.47
CA ARG A 121 -0.89 -3.73 7.66
C ARG A 121 0.58 -4.08 7.78
N THR A 122 0.90 -5.36 7.59
CA THR A 122 2.29 -5.82 7.62
C THR A 122 3.10 -5.09 6.55
N HIS A 123 2.55 -5.01 5.34
CA HIS A 123 3.14 -4.29 4.22
C HIS A 123 3.45 -2.82 4.56
N PHE A 124 2.46 -2.06 5.05
CA PHE A 124 2.68 -0.68 5.51
C PHE A 124 3.79 -0.57 6.59
N SER A 125 3.83 -1.53 7.52
CA SER A 125 4.87 -1.55 8.56
C SER A 125 6.26 -1.78 7.98
N GLU A 126 6.39 -2.72 7.04
CA GLU A 126 7.66 -3.02 6.38
C GLU A 126 8.16 -1.83 5.56
N GLU A 127 7.27 -1.13 4.87
CA GLU A 127 7.60 0.11 4.16
C GLU A 127 8.12 1.18 5.12
N GLU A 128 7.43 1.39 6.24
CA GLU A 128 7.79 2.40 7.23
C GLU A 128 9.08 2.10 7.99
N GLU A 129 9.40 0.82 8.19
CA GLU A 129 10.58 0.35 8.93
C GLU A 129 11.81 0.15 8.04
N ILE A 130 11.61 -0.19 6.76
CA ILE A 130 12.70 -0.61 5.86
C ILE A 130 12.80 0.31 4.65
N MET A 131 11.73 0.40 3.85
CA MET A 131 11.78 1.07 2.55
C MET A 131 11.94 2.60 2.70
N PHE A 132 11.09 3.24 3.49
CA PHE A 132 11.11 4.69 3.66
C PHE A 132 12.39 5.20 4.35
N PRO A 133 12.90 4.57 5.43
CA PRO A 133 14.16 4.99 6.03
C PRO A 133 15.34 4.90 5.06
N LEU A 134 15.38 3.85 4.21
CA LEU A 134 16.41 3.71 3.20
C LEU A 134 16.33 4.83 2.15
N ALA A 135 15.12 5.15 1.68
CA ALA A 135 14.92 6.25 0.73
C ALA A 135 15.32 7.61 1.30
N ILE A 136 14.97 7.90 2.57
CA ILE A 136 15.41 9.12 3.27
C ILE A 136 16.93 9.18 3.32
N LYS A 137 17.59 8.12 3.82
CA LYS A 137 19.05 8.03 3.89
C LYS A 137 19.68 8.25 2.52
N ALA A 138 19.20 7.53 1.51
CA ALA A 138 19.68 7.61 0.14
C ALA A 138 19.51 9.03 -0.46
N SER A 139 18.38 9.69 -0.19
CA SER A 139 18.13 11.06 -0.66
C SER A 139 19.09 12.09 -0.07
N SER A 140 19.53 11.88 1.18
CA SER A 140 20.40 12.79 1.92
C SER A 140 21.87 12.76 1.50
N LEU A 141 22.31 11.70 0.80
CA LEU A 141 23.70 11.51 0.35
C LEU A 141 24.16 12.51 -0.74
N GLN A 142 23.31 13.48 -1.12
CA GLN A 142 23.59 14.47 -2.15
C GLN A 142 24.12 15.83 -1.64
N ARG A 143 24.64 15.91 -0.40
CA ARG A 143 25.31 17.11 0.12
C ARG A 143 26.83 16.96 0.27
N GLN A 144 27.50 16.34 -0.70
CA GLN A 144 28.97 16.39 -0.83
C GLN A 144 29.36 16.68 -2.27
#